data_AF-A0A0U1PZQ5-F1
#
_entry.id   AF-A0A0U1PZQ5-F1
#
_cell.length_a   1.000
_cell.length_b   1.000
_cell.length_c   1.000
_cell.angle_alpha   90.00
_cell.angle_beta   90.00
_cell.angle_gamma   90.00
#
_symmetry.space_group_name_H-M   'P 1'
#
loop_
_entity.id
_entity.type
_entity.pdbx_description
1 polymer ?
#
loop_
_entity_poly.entity_id
_entity_poly.type
_entity_poly.pdbx_seq_one_letter_code
_entity_poly.pdbx_strand_id
1 'polypeptide(L)'
;MEREDIHRHYSWQFKAGRVVDNSVPDSWLSAISSLCTNVDVLIQGELREGFHWLDIKEKHGMLSVSYAAPSALTEAIDALVDAADTACRQASTPATGILLRQVVGMPRRGPAYFAEDVLTAMDSAPH
;
A
#
# COMPACT_ATOMS: atom_id res chain seq x y z
N MET A 1 8.22 11.29 -4.53
CA MET A 1 8.97 10.05 -4.75
C MET A 1 8.67 9.61 -6.16
N GLU A 2 9.69 9.56 -7.01
CA GLU A 2 9.54 9.31 -8.43
C GLU A 2 9.99 7.88 -8.78
N ARG A 3 9.56 7.35 -9.93
CA ARG A 3 9.94 6.01 -10.42
C ARG A 3 11.46 5.85 -10.50
N GLU A 4 12.15 6.91 -10.95
CA GLU A 4 13.61 6.95 -11.08
C GLU A 4 14.32 6.88 -9.72
N ASP A 5 13.73 7.43 -8.65
CA ASP A 5 14.30 7.36 -7.30
C ASP A 5 14.35 5.92 -6.80
N ILE A 6 13.30 5.14 -7.05
CA ILE A 6 13.20 3.72 -6.64
C ILE A 6 14.31 2.92 -7.35
N HIS A 7 14.46 3.11 -8.66
CA HIS A 7 15.50 2.40 -9.41
C HIS A 7 16.91 2.81 -8.99
N ARG A 8 17.14 4.08 -8.64
CA ARG A 8 18.45 4.56 -8.16
C ARG A 8 18.80 4.03 -6.77
N HIS A 9 17.85 4.03 -5.84
CA HIS A 9 18.11 3.59 -4.45
C HIS A 9 18.18 2.07 -4.32
N TYR A 10 17.39 1.34 -5.11
CA TYR A 10 17.28 -0.11 -5.03
C TYR A 10 17.83 -0.79 -6.28
N SER A 11 18.83 -0.18 -6.93
CA SER A 11 19.36 -0.63 -8.22
C SER A 11 19.85 -2.08 -8.21
N TRP A 12 20.33 -2.57 -7.07
CA TRP A 12 20.79 -3.96 -6.94
C TRP A 12 19.65 -4.97 -6.99
N GLN A 13 18.42 -4.57 -6.62
CA GLN A 13 17.25 -5.44 -6.67
C GLN A 13 16.72 -5.61 -8.10
N PHE A 14 17.10 -4.75 -9.04
CA PHE A 14 16.67 -4.80 -10.43
C PHE A 14 17.83 -5.26 -11.31
N LYS A 15 17.65 -6.35 -12.07
CA LYS A 15 18.65 -6.72 -13.09
C LYS A 15 18.64 -5.72 -14.24
N ALA A 16 19.80 -5.54 -14.87
CA ALA A 16 20.00 -4.60 -15.96
C ALA A 16 18.86 -4.65 -17.00
N GLY A 17 18.16 -3.52 -17.18
CA GLY A 17 17.05 -3.38 -18.12
C GLY A 17 15.66 -3.71 -17.57
N ARG A 18 15.53 -4.11 -16.30
CA ARG A 18 14.25 -4.23 -15.59
C ARG A 18 14.01 -2.97 -14.77
N VAL A 19 12.87 -2.32 -15.00
CA VAL A 19 12.49 -1.10 -14.27
C VAL A 19 11.02 -1.18 -13.87
N VAL A 20 10.62 -0.35 -12.92
CA VAL A 20 9.19 -0.11 -12.65
C VAL A 20 8.69 0.84 -13.74
N ASP A 21 8.14 0.26 -14.80
CA ASP A 21 7.60 0.98 -15.94
C ASP A 21 6.24 1.66 -15.64
N ASN A 22 5.68 2.33 -16.65
CA ASN A 22 4.34 2.95 -16.59
C ASN A 22 3.19 1.93 -16.42
N SER A 23 3.50 0.64 -16.35
CA SER A 23 2.59 -0.44 -15.96
C SER A 23 2.17 -0.38 -14.50
N VAL A 24 2.74 0.55 -13.71
CA VAL A 24 2.34 0.82 -12.34
C VAL A 24 1.85 2.27 -12.23
N PRO A 25 0.66 2.51 -11.64
CA PRO A 25 0.16 3.86 -11.41
C PRO A 25 0.99 4.63 -10.38
N ASP A 26 1.09 5.94 -10.54
CA ASP A 26 1.91 6.81 -9.67
C ASP A 26 1.47 6.77 -8.20
N SER A 27 0.18 6.50 -7.94
CA SER A 27 -0.37 6.33 -6.58
C SER A 27 0.26 5.16 -5.83
N TRP A 28 0.83 4.17 -6.54
CA TRP A 28 1.42 2.97 -5.94
C TRP A 28 2.91 3.12 -5.66
N LEU A 29 3.56 4.18 -6.16
CA LEU A 29 5.02 4.35 -6.03
C LEU A 29 5.47 4.37 -4.56
N SER A 30 4.67 4.95 -3.67
CA SER A 30 4.98 4.94 -2.23
C SER A 30 4.88 3.54 -1.61
N ALA A 31 3.94 2.71 -2.06
CA ALA A 31 3.78 1.33 -1.60
C ALA A 31 4.91 0.45 -2.13
N ILE A 32 5.27 0.60 -3.41
CA ILE A 32 6.39 -0.12 -4.03
C ILE A 32 7.72 0.29 -3.40
N SER A 33 7.94 1.58 -3.13
CA SER A 33 9.16 1.97 -2.44
C SER A 33 9.24 1.34 -1.05
N SER A 34 8.12 1.29 -0.31
CA SER A 34 8.10 0.63 1.01
C SER A 34 8.41 -0.86 0.89
N LEU A 35 7.89 -1.53 -0.14
CA LEU A 35 8.24 -2.92 -0.46
C LEU A 35 9.75 -3.08 -0.69
N CYS A 36 10.35 -2.25 -1.55
CA CYS A 36 11.78 -2.29 -1.83
C CYS A 36 12.63 -2.02 -0.57
N THR A 37 12.20 -1.08 0.30
CA THR A 37 12.86 -0.82 1.58
C THR A 37 12.82 -2.04 2.50
N ASN A 38 11.65 -2.66 2.66
CA ASN A 38 11.51 -3.83 3.53
C ASN A 38 12.32 -5.02 3.02
N VAL A 39 12.38 -5.21 1.69
CA VAL A 39 13.23 -6.22 1.07
C VAL A 39 14.72 -5.90 1.26
N ASP A 40 15.12 -4.62 1.21
CA ASP A 40 16.51 -4.21 1.47
C ASP A 40 16.93 -4.50 2.92
N VAL A 41 16.02 -4.29 3.88
CA VAL A 41 16.24 -4.63 5.28
C VAL A 41 16.30 -6.14 5.49
N LEU A 42 15.44 -6.90 4.81
CA LEU A 42 15.38 -8.36 4.91
C LEU A 42 16.60 -9.05 4.27
N ILE A 43 17.07 -8.53 3.13
CA ILE A 43 18.11 -9.16 2.30
C ILE A 43 19.41 -8.36 2.39
N GLN A 44 20.31 -8.82 3.25
CA GLN A 44 21.60 -8.19 3.50
C GLN A 44 22.76 -9.10 3.07
N GLY A 45 23.89 -8.49 2.70
CA GLY A 45 25.13 -9.19 2.37
C GLY A 45 25.02 -10.10 1.14
N GLU A 46 25.52 -11.34 1.27
CA GLU A 46 25.64 -12.33 0.18
C GLU A 46 24.28 -12.78 -0.39
N LEU A 47 23.19 -12.61 0.36
CA LEU A 47 21.84 -12.97 -0.10
C LEU A 47 21.36 -12.06 -1.24
N ARG A 48 21.98 -10.88 -1.41
CA ARG A 48 21.62 -9.92 -2.47
C ARG A 48 21.84 -10.48 -3.87
N GLU A 49 22.80 -11.38 -4.07
CA GLU A 49 23.04 -12.00 -5.38
C GLU A 49 21.97 -13.02 -5.75
N GLY A 50 21.34 -13.62 -4.73
CA GLY A 50 20.25 -14.57 -4.89
C GLY A 50 18.90 -13.93 -5.17
N PHE A 51 18.75 -12.62 -4.91
CA PHE A 51 17.49 -11.91 -5.06
C PHE A 51 17.49 -10.89 -6.20
N HIS A 52 16.45 -10.91 -7.02
CA HIS A 52 16.15 -9.82 -7.94
C HIS A 52 14.70 -9.82 -8.41
N TRP A 53 14.14 -8.63 -8.61
CA TRP A 53 12.86 -8.42 -9.27
C TRP A 53 12.97 -8.76 -10.76
N LEU A 54 12.05 -9.59 -11.23
CA LEU A 54 11.91 -9.94 -12.64
C LEU A 54 10.89 -9.04 -13.33
N ASP A 55 9.76 -8.76 -12.67
CA ASP A 55 8.67 -7.96 -13.19
C ASP A 55 7.85 -7.39 -12.03
N ILE A 56 7.47 -6.11 -12.11
CA ILE A 56 6.53 -5.48 -11.17
C ILE A 56 5.54 -4.69 -12.01
N LYS A 57 4.26 -5.07 -11.94
CA LYS A 57 3.19 -4.43 -12.71
C LYS A 57 1.86 -4.44 -11.97
N GLU A 58 0.99 -3.52 -12.36
CA GLU A 58 -0.42 -3.57 -12.00
C GLU A 58 -1.15 -4.51 -12.96
N LYS A 59 -2.02 -5.36 -12.41
CA LYS A 59 -2.91 -6.22 -13.19
C LYS A 59 -4.30 -6.29 -12.55
N HIS A 60 -5.29 -5.66 -13.18
CA HIS A 60 -6.69 -5.61 -12.74
C HIS A 60 -6.90 -5.04 -11.33
N GLY A 61 -6.17 -3.98 -10.98
CA GLY A 61 -6.18 -3.34 -9.66
C GLY A 61 -5.40 -4.10 -8.59
N MET A 62 -4.60 -5.10 -8.98
CA MET A 62 -3.78 -5.91 -8.08
C MET A 62 -2.30 -5.78 -8.41
N LEU A 63 -1.47 -5.83 -7.39
CA LEU A 63 -0.02 -5.86 -7.53
C LEU A 63 0.40 -7.25 -8.01
N SER A 64 0.97 -7.30 -9.21
CA SER A 64 1.53 -8.53 -9.78
C SER A 64 3.05 -8.38 -9.83
N VAL A 65 3.73 -9.19 -9.02
CA VAL A 65 5.19 -9.23 -8.97
C VAL A 65 5.73 -10.59 -9.39
N SER A 66 6.91 -10.58 -9.96
CA SER A 66 7.70 -11.77 -10.24
C SER A 66 9.11 -11.50 -9.76
N TYR A 67 9.70 -12.44 -9.02
CA TYR A 67 11.02 -12.30 -8.45
C TYR A 67 11.75 -13.64 -8.45
N ALA A 68 13.07 -13.57 -8.40
CA ALA A 68 13.92 -14.70 -8.07
C ALA A 68 14.45 -14.48 -6.66
N ALA A 69 14.37 -15.49 -5.80
CA ALA A 69 14.88 -15.47 -4.44
C ALA A 69 15.34 -16.87 -4.01
N PRO A 70 16.22 -16.98 -3.01
CA PRO A 70 16.45 -18.23 -2.30
C PRO A 70 15.13 -18.74 -1.69
N SER A 71 14.89 -20.05 -1.74
CA SER A 71 13.66 -20.68 -1.22
C SER A 71 13.39 -20.35 0.25
N ALA A 72 14.45 -20.19 1.05
CA ALA A 72 14.36 -19.83 2.46
C ALA A 72 13.76 -18.43 2.73
N LEU A 73 13.74 -17.55 1.72
CA LEU A 73 13.22 -16.18 1.82
C LEU A 73 11.89 -15.99 1.09
N THR A 74 11.43 -16.99 0.33
CA THR A 74 10.22 -16.89 -0.51
C THR A 74 8.99 -16.53 0.32
N GLU A 75 8.75 -17.23 1.44
CA GLU A 75 7.61 -16.93 2.32
C GLU A 75 7.65 -15.50 2.90
N ALA A 76 8.83 -15.01 3.28
CA ALA A 76 8.99 -13.67 3.81
C ALA A 76 8.77 -12.59 2.75
N ILE A 77 9.24 -12.83 1.52
CA ILE A 77 9.04 -11.93 0.39
C ILE A 77 7.56 -11.92 -0.01
N ASP A 78 6.91 -13.09 -0.09
CA ASP A 78 5.47 -13.19 -0.39
C ASP A 78 4.64 -12.40 0.63
N ALA A 79 4.94 -12.51 1.93
CA ALA A 79 4.28 -11.71 2.96
C ALA A 79 4.45 -10.19 2.77
N LEU A 80 5.64 -9.74 2.33
CA LEU A 80 5.89 -8.33 2.01
C LEU A 80 5.11 -7.89 0.75
N VAL A 81 5.00 -8.77 -0.23
CA VAL A 81 4.24 -8.54 -1.47
C VAL A 81 2.75 -8.43 -1.17
N ASP A 82 2.18 -9.30 -0.34
CA ASP A 82 0.78 -9.22 0.11
C ASP A 82 0.49 -7.91 0.87
N ALA A 83 1.43 -7.49 1.73
CA ALA A 83 1.33 -6.20 2.42
C ALA A 83 1.37 -5.02 1.43
N ALA A 84 2.24 -5.09 0.42
CA ALA A 84 2.34 -4.09 -0.63
C ALA A 84 1.09 -4.06 -1.54
N ASP A 85 0.51 -5.21 -1.89
CA ASP A 85 -0.75 -5.30 -2.64
C ASP A 85 -1.88 -4.63 -1.86
N THR A 86 -1.99 -4.90 -0.57
CA THR A 86 -2.97 -4.26 0.32
C THR A 86 -2.81 -2.74 0.32
N ALA A 87 -1.58 -2.24 0.43
CA ALA A 87 -1.30 -0.81 0.38
C ALA A 87 -1.61 -0.19 -1.00
N CYS A 88 -1.32 -0.89 -2.08
CA CYS A 88 -1.65 -0.48 -3.45
C CYS A 88 -3.17 -0.34 -3.63
N ARG A 89 -3.96 -1.31 -3.15
CA ARG A 89 -5.42 -1.24 -3.19
C ARG A 89 -5.98 -0.06 -2.40
N GLN A 90 -5.41 0.21 -1.22
CA GLN A 90 -5.77 1.38 -0.41
C GLN A 90 -5.44 2.71 -1.10
N ALA A 91 -4.32 2.77 -1.84
CA ALA A 91 -3.94 3.94 -2.61
C ALA A 91 -4.81 4.14 -3.87
N SER A 92 -5.40 3.06 -4.41
CA SER A 92 -6.32 3.11 -5.56
C SER A 92 -7.75 3.48 -5.20
N THR A 93 -8.17 3.32 -3.95
CA THR A 93 -9.49 3.80 -3.53
C THR A 93 -9.50 5.33 -3.55
N PRO A 94 -10.36 5.99 -4.35
CA PRO A 94 -10.55 7.43 -4.23
C PRO A 94 -10.94 7.72 -2.78
N ALA A 95 -10.36 8.77 -2.19
CA ALA A 95 -10.64 9.25 -0.85
C ALA A 95 -12.08 9.81 -0.74
N THR A 96 -13.06 8.96 -1.01
CA THR A 96 -14.48 9.26 -0.95
C THR A 96 -15.16 8.02 -0.36
N GLY A 97 -14.97 7.85 0.95
CA GLY A 97 -15.86 7.01 1.73
C GLY A 97 -15.19 6.10 2.75
N ILE A 98 -15.47 6.44 4.01
CA ILE A 98 -15.72 5.47 5.08
C ILE A 98 -14.49 4.85 5.75
N LEU A 99 -14.03 5.57 6.77
CA LEU A 99 -13.93 5.09 8.15
C LEU A 99 -14.53 3.67 8.38
N LEU A 100 -13.79 2.61 8.09
CA LEU A 100 -14.18 1.24 8.46
C LEU A 100 -13.08 0.58 9.30
N ARG A 101 -13.19 0.88 10.60
CA ARG A 101 -13.05 -0.06 11.73
C ARG A 101 -11.78 -0.91 11.75
N GLN A 102 -10.71 -0.33 12.31
CA GLN A 102 -10.01 -1.05 13.37
C GLN A 102 -10.98 -1.24 14.55
N VAL A 103 -11.54 -2.44 14.69
CA VAL A 103 -12.12 -2.90 15.95
C VAL A 103 -11.48 -4.25 16.28
N VAL A 104 -10.21 -4.19 16.69
CA VAL A 104 -9.68 -5.19 17.62
C VAL A 104 -10.25 -4.82 18.99
N GLY A 105 -11.01 -5.75 19.56
CA GLY A 105 -11.84 -5.50 20.71
C GLY A 105 -11.07 -5.21 22.00
N MET A 106 -11.70 -4.41 22.87
CA MET A 106 -11.86 -4.68 24.31
C MET A 106 -12.78 -3.62 24.94
N PRO A 107 -13.46 -3.92 26.07
CA PRO A 107 -14.77 -3.36 26.38
C PRO A 107 -14.78 -2.13 27.31
N ARG A 108 -15.87 -1.36 27.21
CA ARG A 108 -16.53 -0.51 28.23
C ARG A 108 -15.70 0.58 28.94
N ARG A 109 -15.99 1.85 28.62
CA ARG A 109 -16.63 2.84 29.51
C ARG A 109 -16.65 4.24 28.89
N GLY A 110 -17.80 4.92 28.97
CA GLY A 110 -17.92 6.38 28.88
C GLY A 110 -18.92 6.88 27.84
N PRO A 111 -20.07 7.46 28.23
CA PRO A 111 -21.00 8.10 27.31
C PRO A 111 -20.59 9.55 27.08
N ALA A 112 -20.50 9.99 25.82
CA ALA A 112 -20.41 11.40 25.47
C ALA A 112 -21.41 11.71 24.37
N TYR A 113 -22.54 12.28 24.81
CA TYR A 113 -23.45 13.20 24.15
C TYR A 113 -23.38 13.31 22.62
N PHE A 114 -24.46 12.91 21.96
CA PHE A 114 -24.81 13.30 20.59
C PHE A 114 -26.21 13.91 20.56
N ALA A 115 -26.37 14.85 19.63
CA ALA A 115 -27.60 15.46 19.13
C ALA A 115 -28.03 16.80 19.76
N GLU A 116 -27.53 17.89 19.17
CA GLU A 116 -28.35 19.08 18.93
C GLU A 116 -28.29 19.41 17.44
N ASP A 117 -29.37 19.13 16.72
CA ASP A 117 -29.74 19.83 15.48
C ASP A 117 -31.27 19.85 15.39
N VAL A 118 -31.87 20.97 15.80
CA VAL A 118 -33.26 21.33 15.48
C VAL A 118 -33.18 22.66 14.74
N LEU A 119 -33.14 22.56 13.41
CA LEU A 119 -33.35 23.68 12.51
C LEU A 119 -34.85 23.89 12.28
N THR A 120 -35.37 24.93 12.93
CA THR A 120 -36.33 25.92 12.46
C THR A 120 -37.35 25.49 11.40
N ALA A 121 -38.58 25.20 11.83
CA ALA A 121 -39.78 25.39 11.03
C ALA A 121 -40.49 26.67 11.50
N MET A 122 -40.24 27.78 10.82
CA MET A 122 -41.11 28.97 10.86
C MET A 122 -41.64 29.17 9.44
N ASP A 123 -42.86 28.70 9.19
CA ASP A 123 -43.67 29.17 8.06
C ASP A 123 -44.86 29.96 8.62
N SER A 124 -45.10 31.10 8.00
CA SER A 124 -45.85 32.22 8.52
C SER A 124 -47.25 32.31 7.91
N ALA A 125 -48.28 32.37 8.79
CA ALA A 125 -49.49 33.22 8.72
C ALA A 125 -50.48 33.02 7.52
N PRO A 126 -51.61 33.77 7.39
CA PRO A 126 -52.35 34.63 8.32
C PRO A 126 -53.89 34.40 8.33
N HIS A 127 -54.56 35.22 9.16
CA HIS A 127 -55.98 35.62 9.21
C HIS A 127 -56.99 34.83 10.08
#